data_AF-A0A6M8VT10-F1
#
_entry.id   AF-A0A6M8VT10-F1
#
_cell.length_a   1.000
_cell.length_b   1.000
_cell.length_c   1.000
_cell.angle_alpha   90.00
_cell.angle_beta   90.00
_cell.angle_gamma   90.00
#
_symmetry.space_group_name_H-M   'P 1'
#
loop_
_entity.id
_entity.type
_entity.pdbx_description
1 polymer ?
#
loop_
_entity_poly.entity_id
_entity_poly.type
_entity_poly.pdbx_seq_one_letter_code
_entity_poly.pdbx_strand_id
1 'polypeptide(L)' 'MYVCVCNAVTERAIQRLVADGYTTLNEIQALTGCSGSCGACRDHAEAVIARSAAASAAPPRHLPVIHALPQPA' A
#
# COMPACT_ATOMS: atom_id res chain seq x y z
N MET A 1 7.41 -4.08 -12.35
CA MET A 1 8.37 -5.19 -12.53
C MET A 1 7.95 -6.41 -11.69
N TYR A 2 8.60 -7.58 -11.83
CA TYR A 2 8.38 -8.69 -10.88
C TYR A 2 9.04 -8.37 -9.54
N VAL A 3 8.29 -8.63 -8.47
CA VAL A 3 8.76 -8.52 -7.08
C VAL A 3 9.08 -9.91 -6.55
N CYS A 4 8.20 -10.90 -6.78
CA CYS A 4 8.45 -12.30 -6.45
C CYS A 4 8.44 -13.15 -7.73
N VAL A 5 9.57 -13.74 -8.08
CA VAL A 5 9.68 -14.61 -9.26
C VAL A 5 9.03 -15.98 -9.00
N CYS A 6 9.20 -16.54 -7.80
CA CYS A 6 8.65 -17.85 -7.44
C CYS A 6 7.13 -17.94 -7.63
N ASN A 7 6.41 -16.87 -7.28
CA ASN A 7 4.95 -16.82 -7.32
C ASN A 7 4.43 -15.82 -8.37
N ALA A 8 5.29 -15.38 -9.30
CA ALA A 8 4.95 -14.43 -10.37
C ALA A 8 4.24 -13.14 -9.89
N VAL A 9 4.60 -12.64 -8.70
CA VAL A 9 3.98 -11.43 -8.13
C VAL A 9 4.68 -10.20 -8.68
N THR A 10 3.89 -9.30 -9.25
CA THR A 10 4.40 -8.02 -9.79
C THR A 10 4.19 -6.87 -8.82
N GLU A 11 5.00 -5.84 -8.98
CA GLU A 11 4.84 -4.57 -8.25
C GLU A 11 3.43 -3.98 -8.42
N ARG A 12 2.85 -4.07 -9.63
CA ARG A 12 1.48 -3.62 -9.91
C ARG A 12 0.44 -4.45 -9.13
N ALA A 13 0.67 -5.74 -8.94
CA ALA A 13 -0.21 -6.58 -8.14
C ALA A 13 -0.17 -6.14 -6.66
N ILE A 14 1.02 -5.89 -6.11
CA ILE A 14 1.18 -5.37 -4.75
C ILE A 14 0.51 -4.00 -4.60
N GLN A 15 0.73 -3.09 -5.55
CA GLN A 15 0.10 -1.76 -5.53
C GLN A 15 -1.43 -1.82 -5.51
N ARG A 16 -2.03 -2.75 -6.27
CA ARG A 16 -3.49 -2.96 -6.26
C ARG A 16 -3.97 -3.47 -4.90
N LEU A 17 -3.31 -4.49 -4.35
CA LEU A 17 -3.65 -5.02 -3.02
C LEU A 17 -3.53 -3.95 -1.92
N VAL A 18 -2.51 -3.09 -2.00
CA VAL A 18 -2.37 -1.96 -1.08
C VAL A 18 -3.49 -0.94 -1.25
N ALA A 19 -3.91 -0.66 -2.49
CA ALA A 19 -5.07 0.20 -2.75
C ALA A 19 -6.38 -0.41 -2.23
N ASP A 20 -6.48 -1.74 -2.21
CA ASP A 20 -7.60 -2.49 -1.64
C ASP A 20 -7.54 -2.60 -0.11
N GLY A 21 -6.50 -2.05 0.54
CA GLY A 21 -6.35 -1.96 1.99
C GLY A 21 -5.38 -2.97 2.62
N TYR A 22 -4.79 -3.88 1.86
CA TYR A 22 -3.80 -4.83 2.35
C TYR A 22 -2.42 -4.16 2.46
N THR A 23 -2.02 -3.79 3.67
CA THR A 23 -0.86 -2.92 3.91
C THR A 23 0.30 -3.62 4.59
N THR A 24 0.18 -4.91 4.87
CA THR A 24 1.25 -5.71 5.50
C THR A 24 1.74 -6.81 4.56
N LEU A 25 3.01 -7.20 4.74
CA LEU A 25 3.57 -8.32 3.98
C LEU A 25 2.82 -9.63 4.26
N ASN A 26 2.35 -9.84 5.49
CA ASN A 26 1.65 -11.07 5.87
C ASN A 26 0.31 -11.21 5.12
N GLU A 27 -0.48 -10.13 5.03
CA GLU A 27 -1.72 -10.12 4.25
C GLU A 27 -1.45 -10.41 2.77
N ILE A 28 -0.47 -9.72 2.18
CA ILE A 28 -0.14 -9.91 0.76
C ILE A 28 0.44 -11.30 0.50
N GLN A 29 1.23 -11.84 1.42
CA GLN A 29 1.75 -13.20 1.38
C GLN A 29 0.61 -14.23 1.40
N ALA A 30 -0.37 -14.07 2.29
CA ALA A 30 -1.51 -14.97 2.36
C ALA A 30 -2.32 -15.00 1.04
N LEU A 31 -2.41 -13.87 0.34
CA LEU A 31 -3.16 -13.76 -0.93
C LEU A 31 -2.38 -14.24 -2.16
N THR A 32 -1.06 -14.06 -2.17
CA THR A 32 -0.24 -14.20 -3.40
C THR A 32 0.89 -15.21 -3.29
N GLY A 33 1.17 -15.72 -2.09
CA GLY A 33 2.37 -16.50 -1.79
C GLY A 33 3.67 -15.69 -1.79
N CYS A 34 3.63 -14.36 -2.01
CA CYS A 34 4.83 -13.52 -2.02
C CYS A 34 5.67 -13.74 -0.75
N SER A 35 6.98 -13.93 -0.92
CA SER A 35 7.93 -14.21 0.17
C SER A 35 7.71 -15.51 0.96
N GLY A 36 6.80 -16.38 0.52
CA GLY A 36 6.46 -17.65 1.20
C GLY A 36 7.23 -18.88 0.69
N SER A 37 7.94 -18.77 -0.44
CA SER A 37 8.73 -19.88 -1.02
C SER A 37 10.21 -19.76 -0.68
N CYS A 38 11.01 -19.04 -1.48
CA CYS A 38 12.45 -18.86 -1.21
C CYS A 38 12.78 -17.68 -0.27
N GLY A 39 11.82 -16.78 -0.04
CA GLY A 39 11.98 -15.61 0.83
C GLY A 39 12.87 -14.47 0.29
N ALA A 40 13.59 -14.66 -0.82
CA ALA A 40 14.56 -13.69 -1.35
C ALA A 40 13.97 -12.31 -1.71
N CYS A 41 12.66 -12.24 -1.97
CA CYS A 41 11.98 -11.00 -2.29
C CYS A 41 11.47 -10.23 -1.06
N ARG A 42 11.66 -10.71 0.17
CA ARG A 42 11.03 -10.15 1.38
C ARG A 42 11.25 -8.65 1.54
N ASP A 43 12.51 -8.23 1.66
CA ASP A 43 12.85 -6.82 1.90
C ASP A 43 12.36 -5.92 0.75
N HIS A 44 12.45 -6.42 -0.48
CA HIS A 44 11.97 -5.69 -1.65
C HIS A 44 10.43 -5.56 -1.67
N ALA A 45 9.71 -6.63 -1.31
CA ALA A 45 8.26 -6.62 -1.22
C ALA A 45 7.78 -5.65 -0.14
N GLU A 46 8.41 -5.65 1.04
CA GLU A 46 8.11 -4.70 2.13
C GLU A 46 8.34 -3.24 1.69
N ALA A 47 9.43 -2.97 1.00
CA ALA A 47 9.71 -1.63 0.46
C ALA A 47 8.64 -1.17 -0.57
N VAL A 48 8.18 -2.08 -1.43
CA VAL A 48 7.09 -1.79 -2.39
C VAL A 48 5.78 -1.52 -1.64
N ILE A 49 5.45 -2.30 -0.61
CA ILE A 49 4.24 -2.13 0.20
C ILE A 49 4.27 -0.77 0.89
N ALA A 50 5.35 -0.46 1.61
CA ALA A 50 5.50 0.81 2.33
C ALA A 50 5.40 2.02 1.40
N ARG A 51 6.09 1.99 0.24
CA ARG A 51 6.02 3.05 -0.76
C ARG A 51 4.60 3.20 -1.35
N SER A 52 3.90 2.10 -1.57
CA SER A 52 2.53 2.12 -2.10
C SER A 52 1.55 2.68 -1.08
N ALA A 53 1.69 2.31 0.20
CA ALA A 53 0.85 2.81 1.28
C ALA A 53 1.04 4.33 1.49
N ALA A 54 2.28 4.80 1.46
CA ALA A 54 2.59 6.23 1.53
C ALA A 54 2.04 7.03 0.33
N ALA A 55 2.01 6.43 -0.87
CA ALA A 55 1.43 7.08 -2.05
C ALA A 55 -0.10 7.17 -1.98
N SER A 56 -0.77 6.19 -1.37
CA SER A 56 -2.22 6.19 -1.15
C SER A 56 -2.65 7.15 -0.03
N ALA A 57 -1.77 7.45 0.92
CA ALA A 57 -2.03 8.34 2.07
C ALA A 57 -1.81 9.84 1.75
N ALA A 58 -2.06 10.29 0.51
CA ALA A 58 -1.94 11.70 0.17
C ALA A 58 -2.71 12.58 1.17
N PRO A 59 -2.11 13.66 1.71
CA PRO A 59 -2.83 14.57 2.60
C PRO A 59 -4.08 15.07 1.87
N PRO A 60 -5.19 15.36 2.60
CA PRO A 60 -6.41 15.83 1.96
C PRO A 60 -6.07 16.97 1.03
N ARG A 61 -6.19 16.73 -0.28
CA ARG A 61 -5.97 17.75 -1.29
C ARG A 61 -7.08 18.78 -1.05
N HIS A 62 -6.67 19.95 -0.57
CA HIS A 62 -7.51 21.14 -0.37
C HIS A 62 -8.86 20.83 0.29
N LEU A 63 -8.89 20.80 1.63
CA LEU A 63 -10.12 21.21 2.29
C LEU A 63 -10.21 22.74 2.10
N PRO A 64 -11.14 23.28 1.29
CA PRO A 64 -11.41 24.71 1.40
C PRO A 64 -11.95 24.90 2.81
N VAL A 65 -11.22 25.66 3.63
CA VAL A 65 -11.78 26.20 4.87
C VAL A 65 -12.86 27.18 4.44
N ILE A 66 -14.07 26.65 4.21
CA ILE A 66 -15.27 27.45 4.04
C ILE A 66 -15.59 28.06 5.41
N HIS A 67 -15.08 29.27 5.57
CA HIS A 67 -15.68 30.40 6.28
C HIS A 67 -16.57 30.13 7.50
N ALA A 68 -16.08 30.61 8.65
CA ALA A 68 -16.77 31.32 9.73
C ALA A 68 -18.21 30.95 10.07
N LEU A 69 -18.39 30.37 11.26
CA LEU A 69 -19.62 30.53 12.04
C LEU A 69 -19.35 31.52 13.20
N PRO A 70 -19.99 32.71 13.22
CA PRO A 70 -20.03 33.54 14.42
C PRO A 70 -20.82 32.79 15.50
N GLN A 71 -20.28 32.70 16.70
CA GLN A 71 -20.97 32.12 17.85
C GLN A 71 -21.93 33.17 18.45
N PRO A 72 -23.25 32.91 18.54
CA PRO A 72 -24.18 33.75 19.28
C PRO A 72 -24.28 33.31 20.75
N ALA A 73 -24.09 34.25 21.67
CA ALA A 73 -24.93 34.57 22.85
C ALA A 73 -24.16 35.55 23.74
#